data_AF-A0A7M1UP32-F1
#
_entry.id   AF-A0A7M1UP32-F1
#
_cell.length_a   1.000
_cell.length_b   1.000
_cell.length_c   1.000
_cell.angle_alpha   90.00
_cell.angle_beta   90.00
_cell.angle_gamma   90.00
#
_symmetry.space_group_name_H-M   'P 1'
#
loop_
_entity.id
_entity.type
_entity.pdbx_description
1 polymer ?
#
loop_
_entity_poly.entity_id
_entity_poly.type
_entity_poly.pdbx_seq_one_letter_code
_entity_poly.pdbx_strand_id
1 'polypeptide(L)'
;MSSETIQQTAGELEPLVRSFKFDKITSFIHVLPGMFITGFILSALLMLVEALSLNLTLFTSSIVSSFLIASLLSSSVSTYILLDKVINHLYTSGVTTYYFLGGGSFNASLYYLKNRLSKAKIPSPATGLVLSLVTGGFSYPIIISLVEKTLRDHMIDEEEALLGKKLTPYFFTERIIVEIALVFLTLGTYLIYQSFRVVKTYNSHIERVHATHPNPPPRIEYETTVYEPAKPLAFFIGLLLTFSSLHAVLGYLGLPSIFLMNFGIGLAWSFVNLKLRNNSVSRILLVNAGLIYLMIMLSIMIGVAGYRTYSLIFRESLQGISSLQDLPVLSLSGAIFLNNMGIALASITPCLGTIPMSVGVNNAGLVIGTLTPEKLAMGDYSPILLLIMPHAILELISYSFFITFAFTWRRPNSWRLLIVGLLILALAALVEAFTVKIK
;
A
#
# COMPACT_ATOMS: atom_id res chain seq x y z
N MET A 1 -45.27 -5.25 -22.27
CA MET A 1 -45.10 -6.71 -22.11
C MET A 1 -46.22 -7.18 -21.22
N SER A 2 -46.98 -8.21 -21.63
CA SER A 2 -48.10 -8.73 -20.84
C SER A 2 -47.58 -9.52 -19.64
N SER A 3 -48.37 -9.60 -18.57
CA SER A 3 -48.06 -10.39 -17.36
C SER A 3 -47.77 -11.86 -17.67
N GLU A 4 -48.35 -12.39 -18.75
CA GLU A 4 -48.12 -13.76 -19.22
C GLU A 4 -46.69 -13.99 -19.72
N THR A 5 -46.05 -13.01 -20.38
CA THR A 5 -44.66 -13.16 -20.86
C THR A 5 -43.64 -13.16 -19.72
N ILE A 6 -43.95 -12.47 -18.62
CA ILE A 6 -43.16 -12.42 -17.38
C ILE A 6 -43.26 -13.74 -16.63
N GLN A 7 -44.45 -14.35 -16.56
CA GLN A 7 -44.64 -15.68 -15.95
C GLN A 7 -43.96 -16.80 -16.75
N GLN A 8 -43.99 -16.75 -18.08
CA GLN A 8 -43.36 -17.76 -18.94
C GLN A 8 -41.83 -17.79 -18.81
N THR A 9 -41.19 -16.61 -18.78
CA THR A 9 -39.73 -16.51 -18.61
C THR A 9 -39.26 -16.91 -17.22
N ALA A 10 -40.06 -16.65 -16.17
CA ALA A 10 -39.77 -17.14 -14.82
C ALA A 10 -39.84 -18.69 -14.73
N GLY A 11 -40.79 -19.32 -15.41
CA GLY A 11 -40.92 -20.79 -15.43
C GLY A 11 -39.76 -21.52 -16.11
N GLU A 12 -39.13 -20.92 -17.13
CA GLU A 12 -37.97 -21.51 -17.82
C GLU A 12 -36.65 -21.34 -17.05
N LEU A 13 -36.52 -20.29 -16.24
CA LEU A 13 -35.34 -20.02 -15.42
C LEU A 13 -35.29 -20.86 -14.14
N GLU A 14 -36.43 -21.31 -13.64
CA GLU A 14 -36.54 -22.02 -12.36
C GLU A 14 -35.71 -23.31 -12.29
N PRO A 15 -35.69 -24.21 -13.30
CA PRO A 15 -34.82 -25.40 -13.28
C PRO A 15 -33.34 -25.04 -13.22
N LEU A 16 -32.93 -23.99 -13.93
CA LEU A 16 -31.55 -23.51 -13.93
C LEU A 16 -31.17 -22.94 -12.56
N VAL A 17 -32.02 -22.08 -11.97
CA VAL A 17 -31.79 -21.47 -10.66
C VAL A 17 -31.69 -22.54 -9.58
N ARG A 18 -32.60 -23.52 -9.55
CA ARG A 18 -32.58 -24.64 -8.60
C ARG A 18 -31.36 -25.56 -8.75
N SER A 19 -30.69 -25.54 -9.90
CA SER A 19 -29.49 -26.34 -10.13
C SER A 19 -28.21 -25.71 -9.54
N PHE A 20 -28.24 -24.41 -9.24
CA PHE A 20 -27.07 -23.71 -8.72
C PHE A 20 -26.75 -24.12 -7.29
N LYS A 21 -25.44 -24.18 -6.99
CA LYS A 21 -24.91 -24.46 -5.66
C LYS A 21 -24.00 -23.32 -5.23
N PHE A 22 -24.23 -22.82 -4.02
CA PHE A 22 -23.45 -21.75 -3.42
C PHE A 22 -22.50 -22.35 -2.38
N ASP A 23 -21.31 -22.74 -2.84
CA ASP A 23 -20.31 -23.41 -2.01
C ASP A 23 -19.39 -22.41 -1.32
N LYS A 24 -19.12 -22.64 -0.03
CA LYS A 24 -18.11 -21.89 0.73
C LYS A 24 -16.69 -22.22 0.25
N ILE A 25 -15.78 -21.27 0.45
CA ILE A 25 -14.36 -21.41 0.16
C ILE A 25 -13.59 -21.68 1.46
N THR A 26 -12.61 -22.58 1.43
CA THR A 26 -11.72 -22.85 2.56
C THR A 26 -10.59 -21.82 2.61
N SER A 27 -10.30 -21.25 3.78
CA SER A 27 -9.29 -20.19 3.91
C SER A 27 -7.85 -20.66 3.79
N PHE A 28 -7.59 -21.95 4.05
CA PHE A 28 -6.23 -22.50 4.19
C PHE A 28 -5.35 -22.22 2.97
N ILE A 29 -5.82 -22.58 1.76
CA ILE A 29 -5.03 -22.43 0.53
C ILE A 29 -4.74 -20.96 0.18
N HIS A 30 -5.60 -20.05 0.61
CA HIS A 30 -5.49 -18.62 0.35
C HIS A 30 -4.56 -17.90 1.33
N VAL A 31 -4.28 -18.49 2.49
CA VAL A 31 -3.34 -17.93 3.48
C VAL A 31 -1.88 -18.30 3.18
N LEU A 32 -1.64 -19.44 2.53
CA LEU A 32 -0.29 -19.91 2.16
C LEU A 32 0.58 -18.87 1.43
N PRO A 33 0.06 -18.10 0.45
CA PRO A 33 0.81 -17.01 -0.17
C PRO A 33 1.41 -16.03 0.84
N GLY A 34 0.62 -15.61 1.83
CA GLY A 34 1.07 -14.70 2.88
C GLY A 34 2.15 -15.30 3.77
N MET A 35 2.00 -16.58 4.13
CA MET A 35 3.02 -17.30 4.91
C MET A 35 4.34 -17.40 4.17
N PHE A 36 4.31 -17.78 2.88
CA PHE A 36 5.53 -17.94 2.08
C PHE A 36 6.17 -16.60 1.71
N ILE A 37 5.39 -15.55 1.44
CA ILE A 37 5.93 -14.20 1.24
C ILE A 37 6.61 -13.69 2.52
N THR A 38 6.03 -13.96 3.69
CA THR A 38 6.66 -13.59 4.97
C THR A 38 7.98 -14.34 5.17
N GLY A 39 8.00 -15.65 4.93
CA GLY A 39 9.22 -16.46 4.97
C GLY A 39 10.28 -15.99 3.96
N PHE A 40 9.85 -15.63 2.75
CA PHE A 40 10.72 -15.08 1.71
C PHE A 40 11.35 -13.75 2.15
N ILE A 41 10.56 -12.81 2.65
CA ILE A 41 11.06 -11.50 3.08
C ILE A 41 12.06 -11.66 4.24
N LEU A 42 11.73 -12.46 5.26
CA LEU A 42 12.62 -12.66 6.40
C LEU A 42 13.93 -13.35 6.00
N SER A 43 13.86 -14.38 5.16
CA SER A 43 15.07 -15.06 4.67
C SER A 43 15.90 -14.17 3.74
N ALA A 44 15.27 -13.32 2.91
CA ALA A 44 15.98 -12.37 2.07
C ALA A 44 16.69 -11.29 2.89
N LEU A 45 16.06 -10.80 3.97
CA LEU A 45 16.71 -9.88 4.91
C LEU A 45 17.91 -10.53 5.59
N LEU A 46 17.80 -11.80 6.00
CA LEU A 46 18.92 -12.56 6.57
C LEU A 46 20.05 -12.74 5.54
N MET A 47 19.71 -13.10 4.30
CA MET A 47 20.69 -13.23 3.21
C MET A 47 21.43 -11.92 2.95
N LEU A 48 20.73 -10.78 3.04
CA LEU A 48 21.36 -9.46 2.92
C LEU A 48 22.38 -9.20 4.03
N VAL A 49 22.08 -9.59 5.27
CA VAL A 49 23.04 -9.50 6.39
C VAL A 49 24.26 -10.39 6.13
N GLU A 50 24.06 -11.64 5.71
CA GLU A 50 25.16 -12.54 5.37
C GLU A 50 26.04 -11.97 4.25
N ALA A 51 25.41 -11.44 3.19
CA ALA A 51 26.10 -10.83 2.06
C ALA A 51 26.95 -9.62 2.48
N LEU A 52 26.39 -8.73 3.33
CA LEU A 52 27.13 -7.58 3.88
C LEU A 52 28.33 -8.01 4.75
N SER A 53 28.26 -9.19 5.37
CA SER A 53 29.35 -9.77 6.16
C SER A 53 30.33 -10.64 5.35
N LEU A 54 30.16 -10.72 4.02
CA LEU A 54 30.93 -11.61 3.12
C LEU A 54 30.88 -13.11 3.50
N ASN A 55 29.85 -13.53 4.24
CA ASN A 55 29.66 -14.89 4.74
C ASN A 55 28.39 -15.52 4.14
N LEU A 56 28.19 -15.38 2.83
CA LEU A 56 27.00 -15.91 2.18
C LEU A 56 26.99 -17.44 2.23
N THR A 57 25.97 -18.03 2.86
CA THR A 57 25.84 -19.48 2.93
C THR A 57 24.94 -20.02 1.81
N LEU A 58 25.31 -21.20 1.28
CA LEU A 58 24.45 -21.94 0.35
C LEU A 58 23.08 -22.28 0.97
N PHE A 59 23.05 -22.47 2.29
CA PHE A 59 21.83 -22.76 3.05
C PHE A 59 20.82 -21.62 2.98
N THR A 60 21.23 -20.39 3.29
CA THR A 60 20.33 -19.22 3.26
C THR A 60 19.85 -18.91 1.84
N SER A 61 20.72 -19.03 0.84
CA SER A 61 20.34 -18.90 -0.58
C SER A 61 19.28 -19.93 -1.00
N SER A 62 19.41 -21.19 -0.54
CA SER A 62 18.42 -22.24 -0.78
C SER A 62 17.09 -21.90 -0.13
N ILE A 63 17.08 -21.43 1.12
CA ILE A 63 15.85 -21.05 1.84
C ILE A 63 15.12 -19.93 1.12
N VAL A 64 15.81 -18.86 0.73
CA VAL A 64 15.24 -17.73 -0.02
C VAL A 64 14.58 -18.23 -1.30
N SER A 65 15.30 -19.05 -2.06
CA SER A 65 14.81 -19.61 -3.32
C SER A 65 13.59 -20.53 -3.11
N SER A 66 13.60 -21.38 -2.07
CA SER A 66 12.47 -22.24 -1.72
C SER A 66 11.22 -21.43 -1.36
N PHE A 67 11.36 -20.39 -0.53
CA PHE A 67 10.22 -19.54 -0.17
C PHE A 67 9.71 -18.71 -1.36
N LEU A 68 10.60 -18.24 -2.24
CA LEU A 68 10.21 -17.54 -3.47
C LEU A 68 9.40 -18.45 -4.41
N ILE A 69 9.84 -19.70 -4.61
CA ILE A 69 9.13 -20.66 -5.45
C ILE A 69 7.78 -21.02 -4.79
N ALA A 70 7.78 -21.24 -3.47
CA ALA A 70 6.56 -21.53 -2.73
C ALA A 70 5.56 -20.36 -2.77
N SER A 71 6.02 -19.10 -2.65
CA SER A 71 5.16 -17.92 -2.78
C SER A 71 4.60 -17.79 -4.19
N LEU A 72 5.42 -18.01 -5.21
CA LEU A 72 5.01 -17.98 -6.62
C LEU A 72 3.94 -19.04 -6.92
N LEU A 73 4.16 -20.29 -6.53
CA LEU A 73 3.23 -21.39 -6.78
C LEU A 73 1.92 -21.23 -5.99
N SER A 74 2.03 -20.96 -4.69
CA SER A 74 0.85 -20.78 -3.83
C SER A 74 0.01 -19.58 -4.25
N SER A 75 0.63 -18.44 -4.59
CA SER A 75 -0.08 -17.25 -5.07
C SER A 75 -0.83 -17.56 -6.36
N SER A 76 -0.19 -18.28 -7.28
CA SER A 76 -0.78 -18.61 -8.58
C SER A 76 -1.98 -19.56 -8.46
N VAL A 77 -1.82 -20.63 -7.67
CA VAL A 77 -2.91 -21.59 -7.39
C VAL A 77 -4.05 -20.92 -6.65
N SER A 78 -3.73 -20.17 -5.59
CA SER A 78 -4.73 -19.44 -4.81
C SER A 78 -5.49 -18.42 -5.67
N THR A 79 -4.79 -17.65 -6.50
CA THR A 79 -5.41 -16.67 -7.40
C THR A 79 -6.39 -17.33 -8.35
N TYR A 80 -5.96 -18.44 -8.99
CA TYR A 80 -6.80 -19.16 -9.94
C TYR A 80 -8.09 -19.65 -9.28
N ILE A 81 -7.97 -20.36 -8.14
CA ILE A 81 -9.12 -20.92 -7.42
C ILE A 81 -10.07 -19.81 -6.95
N LEU A 82 -9.52 -18.73 -6.38
CA LEU A 82 -10.33 -17.63 -5.87
C LEU A 82 -11.08 -16.92 -7.00
N LEU A 83 -10.40 -16.59 -8.09
CA LEU A 83 -11.02 -15.92 -9.23
C LEU A 83 -12.08 -16.81 -9.90
N ASP A 84 -11.79 -18.11 -10.07
CA ASP A 84 -12.77 -19.04 -10.65
C ASP A 84 -14.05 -19.10 -9.79
N LYS A 85 -13.90 -19.31 -8.47
CA LYS A 85 -15.03 -19.36 -7.55
C LYS A 85 -15.82 -18.05 -7.52
N VAL A 86 -15.14 -16.90 -7.44
CA VAL A 86 -15.81 -15.59 -7.40
C VAL A 86 -16.50 -15.28 -8.73
N ILE A 87 -15.88 -15.57 -9.87
CA ILE A 87 -16.49 -15.33 -11.18
C ILE A 87 -17.72 -16.21 -11.40
N ASN A 88 -17.66 -17.48 -11.00
CA ASN A 88 -18.79 -18.40 -11.07
C ASN A 88 -19.91 -17.98 -10.11
N HIS A 89 -19.56 -17.50 -8.91
CA HIS A 89 -20.50 -16.91 -7.96
C HIS A 89 -21.21 -15.69 -8.53
N LEU A 90 -20.48 -14.69 -9.02
CA LEU A 90 -21.07 -13.46 -9.58
C LEU A 90 -22.06 -13.76 -10.71
N TYR A 91 -21.79 -14.80 -11.50
CA TYR A 91 -22.71 -15.25 -12.54
C TYR A 91 -23.96 -15.93 -11.97
N THR A 92 -23.79 -16.97 -11.16
CA THR A 92 -24.90 -17.76 -10.59
C THR A 92 -25.77 -16.91 -9.67
N SER A 93 -25.15 -16.07 -8.83
CA SER A 93 -25.83 -15.09 -7.97
C SER A 93 -26.59 -14.06 -8.79
N GLY A 94 -25.99 -13.51 -9.84
CA GLY A 94 -26.66 -12.54 -10.71
C GLY A 94 -27.91 -13.09 -11.40
N VAL A 95 -27.87 -14.34 -11.86
CA VAL A 95 -29.05 -15.03 -12.43
C VAL A 95 -30.10 -15.30 -11.36
N THR A 96 -29.68 -15.73 -10.18
CA THR A 96 -30.57 -16.02 -9.05
C THR A 96 -31.30 -14.76 -8.55
N THR A 97 -30.57 -13.65 -8.40
CA THR A 97 -31.12 -12.35 -8.01
C THR A 97 -32.07 -11.80 -9.07
N TYR A 98 -31.75 -11.95 -10.37
CA TYR A 98 -32.66 -11.61 -11.47
C TYR A 98 -33.99 -12.37 -11.39
N TYR A 99 -33.92 -13.68 -11.09
CA TYR A 99 -35.09 -14.53 -10.90
C TYR A 99 -35.91 -14.10 -9.67
N PHE A 100 -35.28 -13.85 -8.52
CA PHE A 100 -35.98 -13.42 -7.30
C PHE A 100 -36.64 -12.04 -7.41
N LEU A 101 -36.12 -11.15 -8.26
CA LEU A 101 -36.73 -9.85 -8.57
C LEU A 101 -37.88 -9.94 -9.61
N GLY A 102 -38.33 -11.14 -9.93
CA GLY A 102 -39.52 -11.38 -10.73
C GLY A 102 -39.31 -11.34 -12.24
N GLY A 103 -38.08 -11.50 -12.75
CA GLY A 103 -37.74 -11.78 -14.16
C GLY A 103 -38.39 -10.86 -15.22
N GLY A 104 -37.62 -9.99 -15.87
CA GLY A 104 -38.13 -9.16 -16.97
C GLY A 104 -38.60 -7.76 -16.57
N SER A 105 -38.48 -7.39 -15.29
CA SER A 105 -38.56 -6.00 -14.86
C SER A 105 -37.29 -5.23 -15.24
N PHE A 106 -37.40 -3.93 -15.54
CA PHE A 106 -36.24 -3.08 -15.84
C PHE A 106 -35.21 -3.10 -14.70
N ASN A 107 -35.68 -3.08 -13.45
CA ASN A 107 -34.82 -3.13 -12.27
C ASN A 107 -34.04 -4.45 -12.20
N ALA A 108 -34.70 -5.60 -12.42
CA ALA A 108 -34.02 -6.90 -12.46
C ALA A 108 -32.94 -6.93 -13.56
N SER A 109 -33.25 -6.46 -14.76
CA SER A 109 -32.30 -6.37 -15.88
C SER A 109 -31.11 -5.45 -15.59
N LEU A 110 -31.36 -4.30 -14.96
CA LEU A 110 -30.33 -3.36 -14.54
C LEU A 110 -29.38 -4.00 -13.50
N TYR A 111 -29.92 -4.73 -12.53
CA TYR A 111 -29.12 -5.48 -11.54
C TYR A 111 -28.25 -6.54 -12.21
N TYR A 112 -28.82 -7.34 -13.12
CA TYR A 112 -28.06 -8.35 -13.86
C TYR A 112 -26.91 -7.71 -14.67
N LEU A 113 -27.17 -6.58 -15.35
CA LEU A 113 -26.15 -5.84 -16.09
C LEU A 113 -25.04 -5.29 -15.17
N LYS A 114 -25.40 -4.72 -14.01
CA LYS A 114 -24.43 -4.26 -13.00
C LYS A 114 -23.55 -5.41 -12.51
N ASN A 115 -24.13 -6.57 -12.21
CA ASN A 115 -23.37 -7.77 -11.80
C ASN A 115 -22.42 -8.25 -12.90
N ARG A 116 -22.87 -8.26 -14.17
CA ARG A 116 -22.01 -8.55 -15.33
C ARG A 116 -20.86 -7.56 -15.49
N LEU A 117 -21.10 -6.26 -15.28
CA LEU A 117 -20.06 -5.23 -15.33
C LEU A 117 -19.07 -5.36 -14.18
N SER A 118 -19.51 -5.80 -13.00
CA SER A 118 -18.62 -6.07 -11.87
C SER A 118 -17.65 -7.22 -12.15
N LYS A 119 -18.06 -8.26 -12.88
CA LYS A 119 -17.14 -9.32 -13.36
C LYS A 119 -16.01 -8.77 -14.23
N ALA A 120 -16.26 -7.73 -15.04
CA ALA A 120 -15.25 -7.12 -15.90
C ALA A 120 -14.16 -6.33 -15.12
N LYS A 121 -14.35 -6.10 -13.81
CA LYS A 121 -13.40 -5.36 -12.96
C LYS A 121 -12.29 -6.24 -12.37
N ILE A 122 -12.38 -7.56 -12.49
CA ILE A 122 -11.37 -8.52 -12.02
C ILE A 122 -10.78 -9.31 -13.19
N PRO A 123 -9.50 -9.70 -13.12
CA PRO A 123 -8.88 -10.51 -14.16
C PRO A 123 -9.55 -11.89 -14.27
N SER A 124 -9.45 -12.52 -15.45
CA SER A 124 -9.83 -13.92 -15.60
C SER A 124 -8.94 -14.83 -14.73
N PRO A 125 -9.37 -16.06 -14.37
CA PRO A 125 -8.55 -16.96 -13.55
C PRO A 125 -7.19 -17.26 -14.19
N ALA A 126 -7.16 -17.46 -15.51
CA ALA A 126 -5.92 -17.67 -16.27
C ALA A 126 -5.03 -16.42 -16.27
N THR A 127 -5.61 -15.23 -16.49
CA THR A 127 -4.86 -13.97 -16.43
C THR A 127 -4.28 -13.72 -15.05
N GLY A 128 -5.05 -13.95 -13.99
CA GLY A 128 -4.59 -13.79 -12.61
C GLY A 128 -3.47 -14.77 -12.25
N LEU A 129 -3.57 -16.02 -12.70
CA LEU A 129 -2.53 -17.04 -12.56
C LEU A 129 -1.24 -16.59 -13.24
N VAL A 130 -1.31 -16.21 -14.53
CA VAL A 130 -0.13 -15.75 -15.29
C VAL A 130 0.49 -14.51 -14.64
N LEU A 131 -0.33 -13.56 -14.21
CA LEU A 131 0.15 -12.36 -13.52
C LEU A 131 0.86 -12.73 -12.22
N SER A 132 0.32 -13.68 -11.44
CA SER A 132 0.94 -14.17 -10.21
C SER A 132 2.29 -14.85 -10.49
N LEU A 133 2.39 -15.67 -11.54
CA LEU A 133 3.65 -16.31 -11.94
C LEU A 133 4.71 -15.29 -12.38
N VAL A 134 4.37 -14.41 -13.33
CA VAL A 134 5.31 -13.46 -13.94
C VAL A 134 5.81 -12.43 -12.92
N THR A 135 4.99 -12.10 -11.92
CA THR A 135 5.36 -11.17 -10.84
C THR A 135 5.95 -11.86 -9.61
N GLY A 136 6.26 -13.16 -9.65
CA GLY A 136 6.83 -13.86 -8.48
C GLY A 136 5.90 -13.94 -7.26
N GLY A 137 4.59 -13.79 -7.47
CA GLY A 137 3.56 -13.71 -6.42
C GLY A 137 3.27 -12.30 -5.92
N PHE A 138 4.03 -11.27 -6.31
CA PHE A 138 3.83 -9.89 -5.83
C PHE A 138 2.53 -9.23 -6.30
N SER A 139 1.88 -9.74 -7.35
CA SER A 139 0.55 -9.27 -7.75
C SER A 139 -0.58 -9.77 -6.85
N TYR A 140 -0.36 -10.80 -6.03
CA TYR A 140 -1.39 -11.43 -5.20
C TYR A 140 -2.12 -10.45 -4.25
N PRO A 141 -1.43 -9.57 -3.48
CA PRO A 141 -2.08 -8.55 -2.65
C PRO A 141 -3.00 -7.61 -3.44
N ILE A 142 -2.65 -7.31 -4.69
CA ILE A 142 -3.44 -6.43 -5.56
C ILE A 142 -4.69 -7.18 -6.02
N ILE A 143 -4.52 -8.40 -6.52
CA ILE A 143 -5.62 -9.23 -7.01
C ILE A 143 -6.63 -9.49 -5.90
N ILE A 144 -6.17 -9.88 -4.71
CA ILE A 144 -7.08 -10.18 -3.59
C ILE A 144 -7.84 -8.93 -3.11
N SER A 145 -7.21 -7.75 -3.17
CA SER A 145 -7.89 -6.48 -2.89
C SER A 145 -8.97 -6.15 -3.92
N LEU A 146 -8.69 -6.40 -5.20
CA LEU A 146 -9.66 -6.20 -6.29
C LEU A 146 -10.84 -7.18 -6.18
N VAL A 147 -10.56 -8.43 -5.81
CA VAL A 147 -11.59 -9.43 -5.53
C VAL A 147 -12.46 -9.00 -4.35
N GLU A 148 -11.85 -8.59 -3.23
CA GLU A 148 -12.61 -8.13 -2.06
C GLU A 148 -13.51 -6.94 -2.39
N LYS A 149 -12.97 -5.95 -3.11
CA LYS A 149 -13.75 -4.80 -3.56
C LYS A 149 -14.94 -5.23 -4.41
N THR A 150 -14.70 -6.10 -5.39
CA THR A 150 -15.74 -6.56 -6.32
C THR A 150 -16.81 -7.37 -5.59
N LEU A 151 -16.42 -8.21 -4.64
CA LEU A 151 -17.34 -8.95 -3.78
C LEU A 151 -18.18 -8.01 -2.92
N ARG A 152 -17.57 -7.02 -2.28
CA ARG A 152 -18.32 -6.06 -1.42
C ARG A 152 -19.27 -5.19 -2.22
N ASP A 153 -18.85 -4.71 -3.39
CA ASP A 153 -19.74 -3.95 -4.30
C ASP A 153 -20.94 -4.81 -4.70
N HIS A 154 -20.72 -6.08 -5.07
CA HIS A 154 -21.77 -7.03 -5.40
C HIS A 154 -22.70 -7.34 -4.21
N MET A 155 -22.13 -7.59 -3.03
CA MET A 155 -22.89 -7.82 -1.80
C MET A 155 -23.80 -6.62 -1.49
N ILE A 156 -23.28 -5.39 -1.58
CA ILE A 156 -24.08 -4.18 -1.31
C ILE A 156 -25.27 -4.09 -2.27
N ASP A 157 -25.05 -4.35 -3.56
CA ASP A 157 -26.11 -4.33 -4.57
C ASP A 157 -27.19 -5.39 -4.28
N GLU A 158 -26.81 -6.62 -3.90
CA GLU A 158 -27.75 -7.70 -3.58
C GLU A 158 -28.44 -7.55 -2.22
N GLU A 159 -27.73 -7.08 -1.20
CA GLU A 159 -28.29 -6.80 0.12
C GLU A 159 -29.36 -5.69 0.01
N GLU A 160 -29.12 -4.66 -0.78
CA GLU A 160 -30.12 -3.61 -1.07
C GLU A 160 -31.33 -4.17 -1.84
N ALA A 161 -31.11 -5.06 -2.80
CA ALA A 161 -32.18 -5.63 -3.62
C ALA A 161 -33.04 -6.68 -2.89
N LEU A 162 -32.41 -7.58 -2.13
CA LEU A 162 -33.06 -8.75 -1.55
C LEU A 162 -33.39 -8.57 -0.06
N LEU A 163 -32.47 -7.97 0.71
CA LEU A 163 -32.64 -7.77 2.16
C LEU A 163 -33.28 -6.40 2.48
N GLY A 164 -33.24 -5.47 1.52
CA GLY A 164 -33.74 -4.09 1.65
C GLY A 164 -32.81 -3.15 2.41
N LYS A 165 -31.59 -3.59 2.78
CA LYS A 165 -30.64 -2.81 3.60
C LYS A 165 -29.20 -3.13 3.24
N LYS A 166 -28.30 -2.16 3.43
CA LYS A 166 -26.84 -2.32 3.23
C LYS A 166 -26.19 -2.70 4.55
N LEU A 167 -25.63 -3.90 4.62
CA LEU A 167 -24.91 -4.40 5.80
C LEU A 167 -23.40 -4.34 5.57
N THR A 168 -22.98 -4.61 4.34
CA THR A 168 -21.58 -4.71 3.97
C THR A 168 -20.96 -3.32 3.82
N PRO A 169 -19.85 -3.02 4.53
CA PRO A 169 -19.22 -1.71 4.41
C PRO A 169 -18.48 -1.60 3.08
N TYR A 170 -18.56 -0.40 2.49
CA TYR A 170 -17.96 -0.09 1.20
C TYR A 170 -16.44 -0.19 1.22
N PHE A 171 -15.86 -0.67 0.12
CA PHE A 171 -14.41 -0.77 -0.05
C PHE A 171 -13.93 0.19 -1.15
N PHE A 172 -13.40 1.33 -0.71
CA PHE A 172 -12.89 2.36 -1.62
C PHE A 172 -11.65 1.89 -2.40
N THR A 173 -11.53 2.28 -3.66
CA THR A 173 -10.36 1.95 -4.50
C THR A 173 -9.06 2.45 -3.89
N GLU A 174 -9.04 3.63 -3.25
CA GLU A 174 -7.81 4.14 -2.62
C GLU A 174 -7.34 3.27 -1.46
N ARG A 175 -8.23 2.47 -0.85
CA ARG A 175 -7.86 1.54 0.22
C ARG A 175 -6.90 0.46 -0.26
N ILE A 176 -6.92 0.08 -1.54
CA ILE A 176 -5.98 -0.90 -2.12
C ILE A 176 -4.52 -0.49 -1.85
N ILE A 177 -4.21 0.81 -1.97
CA ILE A 177 -2.87 1.35 -1.69
C ILE A 177 -2.47 1.10 -0.22
N VAL A 178 -3.42 1.27 0.70
CA VAL A 178 -3.20 1.02 2.14
C VAL A 178 -3.00 -0.47 2.41
N GLU A 179 -3.77 -1.35 1.76
CA GLU A 179 -3.60 -2.79 1.91
C GLU A 179 -2.20 -3.23 1.47
N ILE A 180 -1.73 -2.73 0.31
CA ILE A 180 -0.36 -2.98 -0.17
C ILE A 180 0.67 -2.40 0.81
N ALA A 181 0.47 -1.16 1.29
CA ALA A 181 1.34 -0.55 2.29
C ALA A 181 1.49 -1.44 3.53
N LEU A 182 0.38 -1.97 4.04
CA LEU A 182 0.37 -2.86 5.21
C LEU A 182 1.10 -4.18 4.94
N VAL A 183 1.04 -4.73 3.73
CA VAL A 183 1.85 -5.91 3.36
C VAL A 183 3.34 -5.61 3.50
N PHE A 184 3.84 -4.48 2.98
CA PHE A 184 5.25 -4.11 3.12
C PHE A 184 5.65 -3.82 4.57
N LEU A 185 4.82 -3.04 5.28
CA LEU A 185 5.08 -2.63 6.67
C LEU A 185 5.06 -3.79 7.66
N THR A 186 4.34 -4.88 7.36
CA THR A 186 4.27 -6.09 8.19
C THR A 186 5.15 -7.24 7.68
N LEU A 187 6.06 -6.97 6.76
CA LEU A 187 6.94 -7.96 6.14
C LEU A 187 6.17 -9.13 5.49
N GLY A 188 4.99 -8.88 4.95
CA GLY A 188 4.14 -9.90 4.33
C GLY A 188 3.04 -10.46 5.24
N THR A 189 3.15 -10.32 6.57
CA THR A 189 2.23 -10.97 7.53
C THR A 189 0.78 -10.51 7.34
N TYR A 190 0.58 -9.23 7.01
CA TYR A 190 -0.76 -8.68 6.76
C TYR A 190 -1.51 -9.41 5.64
N LEU A 191 -0.78 -9.99 4.68
CA LEU A 191 -1.38 -10.75 3.58
C LEU A 191 -2.13 -11.99 4.07
N ILE A 192 -1.68 -12.60 5.17
CA ILE A 192 -2.39 -13.72 5.83
C ILE A 192 -3.77 -13.25 6.30
N TYR A 193 -3.81 -12.13 7.02
CA TYR A 193 -5.05 -11.54 7.50
C TYR A 193 -5.95 -11.09 6.34
N GLN A 194 -5.37 -10.46 5.33
CA GLN A 194 -6.08 -10.02 4.13
C GLN A 194 -6.75 -11.20 3.43
N SER A 195 -6.01 -12.28 3.19
CA SER A 195 -6.55 -13.51 2.59
C SER A 195 -7.69 -14.11 3.40
N PHE A 196 -7.51 -14.23 4.71
CA PHE A 196 -8.55 -14.70 5.60
C PHE A 196 -9.80 -13.81 5.55
N ARG A 197 -9.63 -12.49 5.54
CA ARG A 197 -10.72 -11.51 5.48
C ARG A 197 -11.54 -11.62 4.20
N VAL A 198 -10.90 -11.79 3.04
CA VAL A 198 -11.62 -11.94 1.76
C VAL A 198 -12.46 -13.22 1.75
N VAL A 199 -11.87 -14.36 2.15
CA VAL A 199 -12.59 -15.63 2.21
C VAL A 199 -13.74 -15.57 3.21
N LYS A 200 -13.52 -14.96 4.39
CA LYS A 200 -14.57 -14.75 5.37
C LYS A 200 -15.70 -13.88 4.82
N THR A 201 -15.38 -12.82 4.08
CA THR A 201 -16.36 -11.94 3.44
C THR A 201 -17.21 -12.70 2.42
N TYR A 202 -16.58 -13.51 1.57
CA TYR A 202 -17.27 -14.38 0.61
C TYR A 202 -18.20 -15.40 1.31
N ASN A 203 -17.69 -16.12 2.31
CA ASN A 203 -18.49 -17.13 3.02
C ASN A 203 -19.66 -16.50 3.80
N SER A 204 -19.43 -15.32 4.39
CA SER A 204 -20.49 -14.58 5.10
C SER A 204 -21.58 -14.12 4.13
N HIS A 205 -21.23 -13.77 2.89
CA HIS A 205 -22.21 -13.43 1.86
C HIS A 205 -23.09 -14.64 1.52
N ILE A 206 -22.49 -15.81 1.28
CA ILE A 206 -23.23 -17.05 1.03
C ILE A 206 -24.20 -17.34 2.18
N GLU A 207 -23.73 -17.25 3.42
CA GLU A 207 -24.57 -17.51 4.60
C GLU A 207 -25.73 -16.52 4.76
N ARG A 208 -25.55 -15.26 4.36
CA ARG A 208 -26.57 -14.23 4.57
C ARG A 208 -27.58 -14.15 3.43
N VAL A 209 -27.12 -14.25 2.19
CA VAL A 209 -27.93 -14.00 1.00
C VAL A 209 -28.41 -15.31 0.36
N HIS A 210 -27.61 -16.38 0.43
CA HIS A 210 -27.87 -17.62 -0.29
C HIS A 210 -28.15 -18.83 0.60
N ALA A 211 -28.16 -18.69 1.93
CA ALA A 211 -28.40 -19.82 2.84
C ALA A 211 -29.79 -20.46 2.68
N THR A 212 -30.78 -19.69 2.24
CA THR A 212 -32.15 -20.18 2.02
C THR A 212 -32.41 -20.63 0.58
N HIS A 213 -31.41 -20.59 -0.30
CA HIS A 213 -31.54 -21.01 -1.69
C HIS A 213 -32.09 -22.45 -1.77
N PRO A 214 -33.15 -22.73 -2.56
CA PRO A 214 -33.64 -21.96 -3.71
C PRO A 214 -34.60 -20.80 -3.41
N ASN A 215 -34.91 -20.52 -2.14
CA ASN A 215 -35.82 -19.43 -1.78
C ASN A 215 -35.07 -18.12 -1.50
N PRO A 216 -35.70 -16.95 -1.76
CA PRO A 216 -35.09 -15.66 -1.45
C PRO A 216 -34.86 -15.50 0.07
N PRO A 217 -33.83 -14.76 0.47
CA PRO A 217 -33.56 -14.52 1.89
C PRO A 217 -34.62 -13.62 2.52
N PRO A 218 -34.88 -13.75 3.84
CA PRO A 218 -35.79 -12.87 4.56
C PRO A 218 -35.25 -11.44 4.63
N ARG A 219 -36.13 -10.44 4.59
CA ARG A 219 -35.76 -9.03 4.75
C ARG A 219 -35.33 -8.71 6.18
N ILE A 220 -34.46 -7.72 6.33
CA ILE A 220 -33.90 -7.33 7.63
C ILE A 220 -34.66 -6.13 8.21
N GLU A 221 -35.26 -6.31 9.38
CA GLU A 221 -36.10 -5.28 10.01
C GLU A 221 -35.33 -4.36 10.97
N TYR A 222 -34.21 -4.79 11.56
CA TYR A 222 -33.44 -3.99 12.53
C TYR A 222 -32.50 -2.95 11.88
N GLU A 223 -32.24 -1.83 12.57
CA GLU A 223 -31.28 -0.82 12.12
C GLU A 223 -29.84 -1.33 12.22
N THR A 224 -29.03 -1.05 11.20
CA THR A 224 -27.60 -1.38 11.17
C THR A 224 -26.77 -0.14 10.90
N THR A 225 -25.84 0.16 11.80
CA THR A 225 -24.86 1.22 11.60
C THR A 225 -23.74 0.73 10.68
N VAL A 226 -23.61 1.33 9.50
CA VAL A 226 -22.46 1.11 8.62
C VAL A 226 -21.28 1.90 9.17
N TYR A 227 -20.16 1.22 9.44
CA TYR A 227 -18.96 1.81 10.04
C TYR A 227 -18.39 2.96 9.18
N GLU A 228 -18.19 4.13 9.78
CA GLU A 228 -17.54 5.27 9.11
C GLU A 228 -16.04 5.05 8.90
N PRO A 229 -15.46 5.46 7.76
CA PRO A 229 -14.03 5.31 7.52
C PRO A 229 -13.21 6.16 8.49
N ALA A 230 -12.13 5.58 9.03
CA ALA A 230 -11.19 6.27 9.91
C ALA A 230 -10.59 7.54 9.25
N LYS A 231 -10.36 8.60 10.05
CA LYS A 231 -9.74 9.85 9.58
C LYS A 231 -8.36 9.56 8.96
N PRO A 232 -8.12 9.87 7.67
CA PRO A 232 -6.92 9.41 6.94
C PRO A 232 -5.58 9.80 7.58
N LEU A 233 -5.48 11.02 8.13
CA LEU A 233 -4.26 11.52 8.75
C LEU A 233 -3.93 10.81 10.07
N ALA A 234 -4.93 10.62 10.93
CA ALA A 234 -4.75 9.92 12.20
C ALA A 234 -4.37 8.45 11.98
N PHE A 235 -5.01 7.82 10.99
CA PHE A 235 -4.66 6.47 10.56
C PHE A 235 -3.20 6.39 10.10
N PHE A 236 -2.74 7.31 9.25
CA PHE A 236 -1.34 7.36 8.80
C PHE A 236 -0.35 7.54 9.95
N ILE A 237 -0.62 8.49 10.86
CA ILE A 237 0.25 8.72 12.02
C ILE A 237 0.34 7.45 12.88
N GLY A 238 -0.79 6.76 13.10
CA GLY A 238 -0.82 5.49 13.80
C GLY A 238 0.02 4.40 13.12
N LEU A 239 -0.07 4.26 11.80
CA LEU A 239 0.77 3.33 11.03
C LEU A 239 2.26 3.70 11.15
N LEU A 240 2.58 4.98 10.93
CA LEU A 240 3.95 5.47 10.95
C LEU A 240 4.62 5.20 12.31
N LEU A 241 3.96 5.54 13.42
CA LEU A 241 4.50 5.28 14.77
C LEU A 241 4.67 3.78 15.05
N THR A 242 3.66 2.97 14.73
CA THR A 242 3.68 1.53 14.99
C THR A 242 4.80 0.84 14.21
N PHE A 243 4.91 1.16 12.92
CA PHE A 243 5.86 0.49 12.05
C PHE A 243 7.27 1.05 12.16
N SER A 244 7.47 2.35 12.43
CA SER A 244 8.79 2.84 12.80
C SER A 244 9.32 2.15 14.06
N SER A 245 8.45 1.87 15.05
CA SER A 245 8.82 1.09 16.23
C SER A 245 9.21 -0.35 15.88
N LEU A 246 8.43 -1.04 15.05
CA LEU A 246 8.75 -2.38 14.57
C LEU A 246 10.10 -2.40 13.83
N HIS A 247 10.32 -1.48 12.90
CA HIS A 247 11.54 -1.40 12.10
C HIS A 247 12.76 -0.97 12.92
N ALA A 248 12.59 -0.17 13.98
CA ALA A 248 13.64 0.08 14.96
C ALA A 248 14.07 -1.19 15.69
N VAL A 249 13.10 -2.02 16.12
CA VAL A 249 13.39 -3.33 16.75
C VAL A 249 14.10 -4.26 15.76
N LEU A 250 13.65 -4.33 14.51
CA LEU A 250 14.31 -5.14 13.48
C LEU A 250 15.74 -4.67 13.22
N GLY A 251 15.97 -3.36 13.13
CA GLY A 251 17.29 -2.77 13.01
C GLY A 251 18.18 -3.12 14.21
N TYR A 252 17.66 -3.03 15.44
CA TYR A 252 18.38 -3.45 16.64
C TYR A 252 18.75 -4.95 16.61
N LEU A 253 17.87 -5.80 16.08
CA LEU A 253 18.09 -7.24 15.93
C LEU A 253 19.03 -7.62 14.79
N GLY A 254 19.58 -6.66 14.04
CA GLY A 254 20.50 -6.94 12.94
C GLY A 254 19.86 -6.95 11.55
N LEU A 255 18.56 -6.73 11.41
CA LEU A 255 17.83 -6.93 10.15
C LEU A 255 17.56 -5.60 9.41
N PRO A 256 18.20 -5.35 8.25
CA PRO A 256 18.09 -4.09 7.51
C PRO A 256 16.77 -4.02 6.71
N SER A 257 15.68 -3.69 7.40
CA SER A 257 14.31 -3.68 6.84
C SER A 257 13.83 -2.31 6.34
N ILE A 258 14.73 -1.32 6.26
CA ILE A 258 14.35 0.09 5.99
C ILE A 258 13.72 0.29 4.61
N PHE A 259 14.15 -0.47 3.60
CA PHE A 259 13.58 -0.38 2.25
C PHE A 259 12.07 -0.71 2.25
N LEU A 260 11.66 -1.75 2.99
CA LEU A 260 10.26 -2.15 3.10
C LEU A 260 9.43 -1.08 3.83
N MET A 261 10.01 -0.49 4.90
CA MET A 261 9.41 0.64 5.59
C MET A 261 9.21 1.83 4.65
N ASN A 262 10.25 2.20 3.90
CA ASN A 262 10.21 3.36 3.00
C ASN A 262 9.12 3.22 1.95
N PHE A 263 9.02 2.03 1.35
CA PHE A 263 7.98 1.73 0.36
C PHE A 263 6.59 1.75 0.98
N GLY A 264 6.40 1.06 2.12
CA GLY A 264 5.12 0.99 2.82
C GLY A 264 4.62 2.35 3.33
N ILE A 265 5.48 3.13 3.99
CA ILE A 265 5.15 4.48 4.44
C ILE A 265 4.89 5.41 3.24
N GLY A 266 5.67 5.29 2.16
CA GLY A 266 5.45 6.06 0.93
C GLY A 266 4.05 5.84 0.34
N LEU A 267 3.59 4.58 0.29
CA LEU A 267 2.24 4.22 -0.16
C LEU A 267 1.16 4.73 0.82
N ALA A 268 1.34 4.55 2.12
CA ALA A 268 0.40 5.07 3.11
C ALA A 268 0.28 6.61 3.04
N TRP A 269 1.39 7.30 2.74
CA TRP A 269 1.42 8.74 2.54
C TRP A 269 0.74 9.17 1.23
N SER A 270 0.84 8.36 0.16
CA SER A 270 0.04 8.56 -1.07
C SER A 270 -1.46 8.55 -0.75
N PHE A 271 -1.91 7.61 0.08
CA PHE A 271 -3.33 7.53 0.46
C PHE A 271 -3.82 8.80 1.15
N VAL A 272 -3.05 9.35 2.09
CA VAL A 272 -3.37 10.62 2.76
C VAL A 272 -3.48 11.75 1.73
N ASN A 273 -2.50 11.90 0.85
CA ASN A 273 -2.50 12.95 -0.16
C ASN A 273 -3.64 12.79 -1.19
N LEU A 274 -4.00 11.56 -1.57
CA LEU A 274 -5.18 11.30 -2.42
C LEU A 274 -6.48 11.76 -1.76
N LYS A 275 -6.63 11.60 -0.43
CA LYS A 275 -7.80 12.09 0.31
C LYS A 275 -7.77 13.61 0.51
N LEU A 276 -6.58 14.21 0.59
CA LEU A 276 -6.41 15.66 0.70
C LEU A 276 -6.40 16.38 -0.65
N ARG A 277 -6.40 15.66 -1.78
CA ARG A 277 -6.23 16.22 -3.14
C ARG A 277 -7.26 17.26 -3.55
N ASN A 278 -8.38 17.39 -2.84
CA ASN A 278 -9.45 18.36 -3.08
C ASN A 278 -9.38 19.56 -2.12
N ASN A 279 -8.48 19.54 -1.13
CA ASN A 279 -8.32 20.62 -0.16
C ASN A 279 -7.47 21.78 -0.72
N SER A 280 -7.36 22.88 0.03
CA SER A 280 -6.46 23.98 -0.33
C SER A 280 -5.00 23.51 -0.43
N VAL A 281 -4.27 24.09 -1.39
CA VAL A 281 -2.83 23.78 -1.60
C VAL A 281 -2.02 24.04 -0.34
N SER A 282 -2.31 25.13 0.38
CA SER A 282 -1.66 25.48 1.66
C SER A 282 -1.82 24.39 2.72
N ARG A 283 -3.01 23.79 2.82
CA ARG A 283 -3.27 22.69 3.77
C ARG A 283 -2.48 21.45 3.40
N ILE A 284 -2.38 21.11 2.12
CA ILE A 284 -1.61 19.95 1.65
C ILE A 284 -0.11 20.16 1.93
N LEU A 285 0.42 21.35 1.62
CA LEU A 285 1.80 21.74 1.91
C LEU A 285 2.12 21.60 3.40
N LEU A 286 1.29 22.18 4.28
CA LEU A 286 1.50 22.13 5.72
C LEU A 286 1.49 20.71 6.27
N VAL A 287 0.54 19.88 5.82
CA VAL A 287 0.48 18.47 6.22
C VAL A 287 1.73 17.74 5.74
N ASN A 288 2.14 17.91 4.48
CA ASN A 288 3.32 17.25 3.94
C ASN A 288 4.61 17.69 4.64
N ALA A 289 4.79 18.98 4.92
CA ALA A 289 5.93 19.46 5.70
C ALA A 289 5.97 18.82 7.09
N GLY A 290 4.84 18.79 7.81
CA GLY A 290 4.76 18.13 9.12
C GLY A 290 5.05 16.63 9.07
N LEU A 291 4.55 15.93 8.05
CA LEU A 291 4.80 14.49 7.88
C LEU A 291 6.27 14.20 7.52
N ILE A 292 6.90 15.02 6.68
CA ILE A 292 8.33 14.91 6.36
C ILE A 292 9.19 15.05 7.62
N TYR A 293 8.89 16.07 8.45
CA TYR A 293 9.57 16.24 9.75
C TYR A 293 9.36 15.06 10.69
N LEU A 294 8.14 14.53 10.77
CA LEU A 294 7.87 13.36 11.60
C LEU A 294 8.64 12.13 11.10
N MET A 295 8.67 11.91 9.79
CA MET A 295 9.38 10.79 9.16
C MET A 295 10.88 10.84 9.40
N ILE A 296 11.53 12.01 9.21
CA ILE A 296 12.97 12.13 9.46
C ILE A 296 13.33 11.88 10.93
N MET A 297 12.52 12.39 11.87
CA MET A 297 12.69 12.16 13.31
C MET A 297 12.60 10.68 13.68
N LEU A 298 11.58 10.00 13.18
CA LEU A 298 11.41 8.56 13.43
C LEU A 298 12.53 7.75 12.79
N SER A 299 12.99 8.13 11.60
CA SER A 299 14.10 7.46 10.94
C SER A 299 15.44 7.66 11.66
N ILE A 300 15.66 8.82 12.27
CA ILE A 300 16.80 9.04 13.18
C ILE A 300 16.75 8.06 14.35
N MET A 301 15.59 7.89 14.99
CA MET A 301 15.46 6.92 16.07
C MET A 301 15.71 5.47 15.61
N ILE A 302 15.26 5.11 14.41
CA ILE A 302 15.58 3.80 13.80
C ILE A 302 17.09 3.67 13.59
N GLY A 303 17.75 4.71 13.08
CA GLY A 303 19.20 4.71 12.84
C GLY A 303 20.01 4.56 14.13
N VAL A 304 19.58 5.22 15.21
CA VAL A 304 20.17 5.06 16.54
C VAL A 304 19.97 3.63 17.06
N ALA A 305 18.74 3.11 17.01
CA ALA A 305 18.43 1.76 17.48
C ALA A 305 19.17 0.68 16.68
N GLY A 306 19.27 0.86 15.37
CA GLY A 306 19.94 -0.05 14.44
C GLY A 306 21.38 0.33 14.11
N TYR A 307 22.07 1.11 14.96
CA TYR A 307 23.41 1.64 14.69
C TYR A 307 24.38 0.58 14.13
N ARG A 308 24.44 -0.59 14.77
CA ARG A 308 25.34 -1.69 14.37
C ARG A 308 25.04 -2.24 12.98
N THR A 309 23.77 -2.24 12.57
CA THR A 309 23.33 -2.75 11.28
C THR A 309 23.55 -1.73 10.18
N TYR A 310 23.13 -0.49 10.41
CA TYR A 310 23.14 0.54 9.40
C TYR A 310 24.53 1.18 9.22
N SER A 311 25.42 1.13 10.23
CA SER A 311 26.79 1.61 10.09
C SER A 311 27.57 0.82 9.03
N LEU A 312 27.32 -0.49 8.91
CA LEU A 312 27.91 -1.33 7.88
C LEU A 312 27.44 -0.94 6.48
N ILE A 313 26.15 -0.58 6.35
CA ILE A 313 25.54 -0.19 5.06
C ILE A 313 26.06 1.16 4.59
N PHE A 314 26.22 2.12 5.52
CA PHE A 314 26.60 3.50 5.15
C PHE A 314 28.10 3.78 5.20
N ARG A 315 28.94 2.79 5.55
CA ARG A 315 30.38 2.99 5.73
C ARG A 315 31.06 3.63 4.52
N GLU A 316 30.78 3.12 3.32
CA GLU A 316 31.36 3.65 2.08
C GLU A 316 30.81 5.04 1.72
N SER A 317 29.51 5.26 1.93
CA SER A 317 28.89 6.56 1.71
C SER A 317 29.49 7.64 2.63
N LEU A 318 29.79 7.29 3.88
CA LEU A 318 30.42 8.20 4.84
C LEU A 318 31.87 8.52 4.47
N GLN A 319 32.62 7.57 3.91
CA GLN A 319 33.98 7.78 3.42
C GLN A 319 34.02 8.64 2.15
N GLY A 320 33.00 8.57 1.30
CA GLY A 320 32.91 9.41 0.10
C GLY A 320 32.66 10.90 0.38
N ILE A 321 31.95 11.22 1.47
CA ILE A 321 31.53 12.61 1.78
C ILE A 321 32.72 13.51 2.14
N SER A 322 33.80 12.98 2.71
CA SER A 322 34.98 13.80 3.05
C SER A 322 35.65 14.42 1.82
N SER A 323 35.55 13.76 0.65
CA SER A 323 36.11 14.27 -0.60
C SER A 323 35.35 15.48 -1.16
N LEU A 324 34.10 15.71 -0.73
CA LEU A 324 33.29 16.85 -1.17
C LEU A 324 33.60 18.14 -0.40
N GLN A 325 34.22 18.02 0.79
CA GLN A 325 34.52 19.16 1.66
C GLN A 325 35.57 20.09 1.07
N ASP A 326 36.41 19.61 0.15
CA ASP A 326 37.47 20.40 -0.48
C ASP A 326 36.96 21.26 -1.66
N LEU A 327 35.74 21.01 -2.15
CA LEU A 327 35.18 21.73 -3.29
C LEU A 327 34.92 23.23 -2.97
N PRO A 328 35.06 24.14 -3.94
CA PRO A 328 34.60 25.52 -3.80
C PRO A 328 33.10 25.60 -3.47
N VAL A 329 32.66 26.65 -2.78
CA VAL A 329 31.25 26.83 -2.34
C VAL A 329 30.25 26.60 -3.49
N LEU A 330 30.53 27.15 -4.68
CA LEU A 330 29.66 27.01 -5.84
C LEU A 330 29.55 25.56 -6.33
N SER A 331 30.67 24.85 -6.41
CA SER A 331 30.71 23.44 -6.81
C SER A 331 30.07 22.53 -5.76
N LEU A 332 30.30 22.79 -4.48
CA LEU A 332 29.66 22.09 -3.37
C LEU A 332 28.14 22.30 -3.37
N SER A 333 27.70 23.54 -3.53
CA SER A 333 26.27 23.88 -3.65
C SER A 333 25.63 23.19 -4.86
N GLY A 334 26.32 23.17 -6.01
CA GLY A 334 25.87 22.43 -7.19
C GLY A 334 25.73 20.92 -6.93
N ALA A 335 26.70 20.31 -6.25
CA ALA A 335 26.66 18.88 -5.90
C ALA A 335 25.49 18.55 -4.96
N ILE A 336 25.30 19.35 -3.90
CA ILE A 336 24.18 19.20 -2.95
C ILE A 336 22.84 19.38 -3.66
N PHE A 337 22.71 20.43 -4.48
CA PHE A 337 21.49 20.70 -5.24
C PHE A 337 21.15 19.54 -6.18
N LEU A 338 22.11 19.05 -6.96
CA LEU A 338 21.87 17.95 -7.92
C LEU A 338 21.46 16.65 -7.22
N ASN A 339 22.07 16.35 -6.06
CA ASN A 339 21.70 15.19 -5.26
C ASN A 339 20.23 15.27 -4.78
N ASN A 340 19.85 16.39 -4.16
CA ASN A 340 18.50 16.57 -3.65
C ASN A 340 17.47 16.76 -4.78
N MET A 341 17.88 17.33 -5.91
CA MET A 341 17.03 17.46 -7.10
C MET A 341 16.67 16.09 -7.68
N GLY A 342 17.56 15.09 -7.63
CA GLY A 342 17.25 13.73 -8.06
C GLY A 342 16.05 13.13 -7.31
N ILE A 343 16.03 13.28 -5.99
CA ILE A 343 14.92 12.84 -5.13
C ILE A 343 13.66 13.67 -5.44
N ALA A 344 13.81 15.00 -5.52
CA ALA A 344 12.71 15.91 -5.80
C ALA A 344 12.03 15.62 -7.15
N LEU A 345 12.80 15.41 -8.22
CA LEU A 345 12.28 15.09 -9.55
C LEU A 345 11.59 13.74 -9.57
N ALA A 346 12.13 12.70 -8.93
CA ALA A 346 11.43 11.42 -8.80
C ALA A 346 10.09 11.60 -8.04
N SER A 347 10.03 12.53 -7.09
CA SER A 347 8.84 12.79 -6.29
C SER A 347 7.72 13.56 -6.99
N ILE A 348 7.91 14.01 -8.24
CA ILE A 348 6.83 14.66 -9.01
C ILE A 348 5.91 13.65 -9.69
N THR A 349 6.23 12.34 -9.64
CA THR A 349 5.42 11.29 -10.27
C THR A 349 3.98 11.32 -9.73
N PRO A 350 2.97 11.47 -10.61
CA PRO A 350 1.58 11.54 -10.21
C PRO A 350 1.16 10.40 -9.28
N CYS A 351 0.56 10.74 -8.14
CA CYS A 351 0.03 9.82 -7.12
C CYS A 351 1.05 8.90 -6.41
N LEU A 352 2.28 8.78 -6.92
CA LEU A 352 3.32 7.87 -6.40
C LEU A 352 4.58 8.59 -5.91
N GLY A 353 4.66 9.92 -6.08
CA GLY A 353 5.80 10.73 -5.70
C GLY A 353 6.23 10.66 -4.23
N THR A 354 5.31 10.25 -3.34
CA THR A 354 5.62 10.00 -1.92
C THR A 354 6.52 8.80 -1.68
N ILE A 355 6.61 7.84 -2.61
CA ILE A 355 7.51 6.69 -2.50
C ILE A 355 8.98 7.13 -2.57
N PRO A 356 9.47 7.75 -3.66
CA PRO A 356 10.86 8.20 -3.72
C PRO A 356 11.17 9.25 -2.65
N MET A 357 10.21 10.10 -2.29
CA MET A 357 10.40 11.05 -1.18
C MET A 357 10.54 10.36 0.17
N SER A 358 9.72 9.35 0.46
CA SER A 358 9.83 8.52 1.67
C SER A 358 11.21 7.85 1.74
N VAL A 359 11.70 7.33 0.60
CA VAL A 359 13.06 6.78 0.51
C VAL A 359 14.11 7.84 0.85
N GLY A 360 14.05 9.03 0.23
CA GLY A 360 15.00 10.11 0.47
C GLY A 360 15.01 10.59 1.92
N VAL A 361 13.84 10.97 2.44
CA VAL A 361 13.68 11.52 3.80
C VAL A 361 14.07 10.50 4.87
N ASN A 362 13.62 9.25 4.75
CA ASN A 362 13.96 8.24 5.73
C ASN A 362 15.44 7.84 5.63
N ASN A 363 16.02 7.72 4.44
CA ASN A 363 17.45 7.42 4.33
C ASN A 363 18.32 8.53 4.93
N ALA A 364 17.98 9.81 4.71
CA ALA A 364 18.66 10.93 5.34
C ALA A 364 18.58 10.84 6.87
N GLY A 365 17.38 10.63 7.42
CA GLY A 365 17.21 10.44 8.87
C GLY A 365 17.96 9.21 9.40
N LEU A 366 18.00 8.12 8.64
CA LEU A 366 18.69 6.89 9.03
C LEU A 366 20.21 7.10 9.10
N VAL A 367 20.80 7.80 8.14
CA VAL A 367 22.23 8.16 8.13
C VAL A 367 22.55 9.05 9.33
N ILE A 368 21.76 10.10 9.57
CA ILE A 368 21.92 10.98 10.74
C ILE A 368 21.83 10.18 12.04
N GLY A 369 20.83 9.31 12.17
CA GLY A 369 20.64 8.45 13.33
C GLY A 369 21.80 7.49 13.54
N THR A 370 22.35 6.92 12.47
CA THR A 370 23.51 6.01 12.51
C THR A 370 24.78 6.74 12.95
N LEU A 371 24.97 8.00 12.55
CA LEU A 371 26.13 8.81 12.97
C LEU A 371 26.03 9.29 14.43
N THR A 372 24.81 9.40 14.96
CA THR A 372 24.55 10.05 16.25
C THR A 372 25.29 9.38 17.42
N PRO A 373 25.25 8.05 17.63
CA PRO A 373 25.94 7.41 18.75
C PRO A 373 27.44 7.66 18.79
N GLU A 374 28.11 7.59 17.64
CA GLU A 374 29.57 7.77 17.54
C GLU A 374 29.97 9.23 17.79
N LYS A 375 29.25 10.18 17.17
CA LYS A 375 29.51 11.62 17.34
C LYS A 375 29.23 12.10 18.76
N LEU A 376 28.14 11.63 19.36
CA LEU A 376 27.82 11.96 20.77
C LEU A 376 28.89 11.44 21.73
N ALA A 377 29.44 10.24 21.49
CA ALA A 377 30.53 9.70 22.31
C ALA A 377 31.80 10.56 22.24
N MET A 378 32.00 11.30 21.15
CA MET A 378 33.09 12.27 20.96
C MET A 378 32.74 13.68 21.43
N GLY A 379 31.54 13.91 21.99
CA GLY A 379 31.06 15.24 22.40
C GLY A 379 30.57 16.13 21.24
N ASP A 380 30.39 15.58 20.04
CA ASP A 380 29.88 16.29 18.86
C ASP A 380 28.35 16.11 18.73
N TYR A 381 27.61 17.18 19.00
CA TYR A 381 26.15 17.23 18.92
C TYR A 381 25.61 17.62 17.53
N SER A 382 26.48 17.79 16.53
CA SER A 382 26.09 18.26 15.20
C SER A 382 25.01 17.43 14.49
N PRO A 383 24.93 16.08 14.61
CA PRO A 383 23.88 15.31 13.93
C PRO A 383 22.46 15.66 14.40
N ILE A 384 22.30 15.94 15.70
CA ILE A 384 20.98 16.28 16.29
C ILE A 384 20.58 17.71 15.90
N LEU A 385 21.56 18.62 15.86
CA LEU A 385 21.34 20.03 15.51
C LEU A 385 20.97 20.22 14.03
N LEU A 386 21.26 19.25 13.17
CA LEU A 386 21.03 19.34 11.72
C LEU A 386 19.55 19.67 11.39
N LEU A 387 18.60 19.12 12.15
CA LEU A 387 17.17 19.30 11.92
C LEU A 387 16.65 20.72 12.13
N ILE A 388 17.36 21.51 12.92
CA ILE A 388 17.04 22.92 13.18
C ILE A 388 17.94 23.86 12.38
N MET A 389 18.85 23.34 11.55
CA MET A 389 19.68 24.18 10.70
C MET A 389 18.85 24.78 9.57
N PRO A 390 19.10 26.06 9.20
CA PRO A 390 18.30 26.75 8.19
C PRO A 390 18.24 26.03 6.84
N HIS A 391 19.32 25.39 6.39
CA HIS A 391 19.33 24.65 5.13
C HIS A 391 18.38 23.44 5.15
N ALA A 392 18.39 22.67 6.25
CA ALA A 392 17.50 21.51 6.41
C ALA A 392 16.03 21.93 6.42
N ILE A 393 15.69 23.03 7.10
CA ILE A 393 14.31 23.57 7.10
C ILE A 393 13.88 23.91 5.67
N LEU A 394 14.73 24.60 4.91
CA LEU A 394 14.43 24.95 3.52
C LEU A 394 14.29 23.71 2.63
N GLU A 395 15.17 22.73 2.76
CA GLU A 395 15.14 21.48 2.00
C GLU A 395 13.82 20.71 2.26
N LEU A 396 13.48 20.46 3.52
CA LEU A 396 12.27 19.72 3.88
C LEU A 396 10.99 20.45 3.44
N ILE A 397 10.98 21.79 3.50
CA ILE A 397 9.90 22.59 2.93
C ILE A 397 9.84 22.41 1.42
N SER A 398 10.96 22.46 0.70
CA SER A 398 11.00 22.28 -0.75
C SER A 398 10.39 20.93 -1.17
N TYR A 399 10.69 19.86 -0.44
CA TYR A 399 10.11 18.53 -0.65
C TYR A 399 8.59 18.50 -0.51
N SER A 400 8.02 19.29 0.40
CA SER A 400 6.56 19.42 0.52
C SER A 400 5.92 20.02 -0.74
N PHE A 401 6.62 20.91 -1.47
CA PHE A 401 6.14 21.48 -2.73
C PHE A 401 6.08 20.43 -3.84
N PHE A 402 7.10 19.60 -3.99
CA PHE A 402 7.13 18.55 -5.02
C PHE A 402 6.06 17.49 -4.78
N ILE A 403 5.87 17.05 -3.53
CA ILE A 403 4.78 16.12 -3.20
C ILE A 403 3.43 16.76 -3.44
N THR A 404 3.22 18.00 -3.02
CA THR A 404 1.95 18.68 -3.26
C THR A 404 1.65 18.76 -4.75
N PHE A 405 2.66 19.11 -5.57
CA PHE A 405 2.54 19.09 -7.03
C PHE A 405 2.10 17.71 -7.56
N ALA A 406 2.69 16.61 -7.10
CA ALA A 406 2.37 15.25 -7.56
C ALA A 406 0.89 14.85 -7.38
N PHE A 407 0.17 15.47 -6.44
CA PHE A 407 -1.26 15.21 -6.21
C PHE A 407 -2.18 16.33 -6.68
N THR A 408 -1.63 17.51 -7.01
CA THR A 408 -2.40 18.65 -7.54
C THR A 408 -2.09 18.97 -8.99
N TRP A 409 -1.22 18.24 -9.69
CA TRP A 409 -0.71 18.57 -11.03
C TRP A 409 -1.80 18.91 -12.08
N ARG A 410 -3.01 18.36 -11.95
CA ARG A 410 -4.16 18.65 -12.82
C ARG A 410 -4.82 20.01 -12.56
N ARG A 411 -4.54 20.66 -11.43
CA ARG A 411 -5.11 21.97 -11.09
C ARG A 411 -4.38 23.08 -11.86
N PRO A 412 -5.10 24.15 -12.25
CA PRO A 412 -4.48 25.30 -12.91
C PRO A 412 -3.38 25.89 -12.04
N ASN A 413 -2.30 26.35 -12.68
CA ASN A 413 -1.13 26.98 -12.03
C ASN A 413 -0.32 26.09 -11.08
N SER A 414 -0.53 24.77 -11.05
CA SER A 414 0.24 23.86 -10.19
C SER A 414 1.74 23.84 -10.50
N TRP A 415 2.13 24.15 -11.75
CA TRP A 415 3.53 24.27 -12.16
C TRP A 415 4.32 25.29 -11.32
N ARG A 416 3.65 26.29 -10.73
CA ARG A 416 4.28 27.25 -9.81
C ARG A 416 4.85 26.57 -8.57
N LEU A 417 4.24 25.48 -8.10
CA LEU A 417 4.75 24.71 -6.97
C LEU A 417 6.10 24.09 -7.28
N LEU A 418 6.29 23.61 -8.52
CA LEU A 418 7.56 23.02 -8.97
C LEU A 418 8.66 24.08 -9.03
N ILE A 419 8.37 25.27 -9.58
CA ILE A 419 9.35 26.36 -9.65
C ILE A 419 9.72 26.85 -8.25
N VAL A 420 8.72 27.11 -7.40
CA VAL A 420 8.99 27.56 -6.02
C VAL A 420 9.78 26.50 -5.25
N GLY A 421 9.42 25.21 -5.40
CA GLY A 421 10.17 24.10 -4.83
C GLY A 421 11.64 24.08 -5.27
N LEU A 422 11.91 24.23 -6.58
CA LEU A 422 13.28 24.27 -7.11
C LEU A 422 14.08 25.48 -6.59
N LEU A 423 13.47 26.65 -6.51
CA LEU A 423 14.13 27.86 -5.98
C LEU A 423 14.47 27.71 -4.49
N ILE A 424 13.55 27.18 -3.70
CA ILE A 424 13.80 26.91 -2.27
C ILE A 424 14.90 25.85 -2.12
N LEU A 425 14.90 24.81 -2.97
CA LEU A 425 15.91 23.76 -2.93
C LEU A 425 17.31 24.29 -3.30
N ALA A 426 17.41 25.16 -4.30
CA ALA A 426 18.67 25.82 -4.66
C ALA A 426 19.18 26.72 -3.51
N LEU A 427 18.28 27.45 -2.85
CA LEU A 427 18.62 28.24 -1.67
C LEU A 427 19.10 27.36 -0.52
N ALA A 428 18.43 26.23 -0.26
CA ALA A 428 18.83 25.27 0.76
C ALA A 428 20.27 24.77 0.54
N ALA A 429 20.58 24.34 -0.70
CA ALA A 429 21.91 23.86 -1.07
C ALA A 429 23.00 24.92 -0.92
N LEU A 430 22.69 26.19 -1.24
CA LEU A 430 23.61 27.30 -1.05
C LEU A 430 23.89 27.56 0.44
N VAL A 431 22.84 27.60 1.27
CA VAL A 431 22.96 27.80 2.72
C VAL A 431 23.73 26.65 3.37
N GLU A 432 23.52 25.41 2.92
CA GLU A 432 24.27 24.24 3.39
C GLU A 432 25.75 24.35 3.05
N ALA A 433 26.09 24.67 1.79
CA ALA A 433 27.48 24.82 1.36
C ALA A 433 28.23 25.91 2.15
N PHE A 434 27.57 27.04 2.45
CA PHE A 434 28.15 28.06 3.34
C PHE A 434 28.31 27.55 4.78
N THR A 435 27.31 26.82 5.31
CA THR A 435 27.36 26.26 6.66
C THR A 435 28.53 25.28 6.82
N VAL A 436 28.80 24.48 5.79
CA VAL A 436 29.93 23.53 5.76
C VAL A 436 31.27 24.25 5.71
N LYS A 437 31.38 25.38 5.00
CA LYS A 437 32.66 26.10 4.81
C LYS A 437 33.01 27.11 5.91
N ILE A 438 32.03 27.53 6.70
CA ILE A 438 32.24 28.48 7.82
C ILE A 438 32.67 27.75 9.11
N LYS A 439 32.34 26.46 9.23
CA LYS A 439 32.87 25.56 10.27
C LYS A 439 34.26 25.08 9.91
#